data_AF-A0A7W3RHE3-F1
#
_entry.id   AF-A0A7W3RHE3-F1
#
_cell.length_a   1.000
_cell.length_b   1.000
_cell.length_c   1.000
_cell.angle_alpha   90.00
_cell.angle_beta   90.00
_cell.angle_gamma   90.00
#
_symmetry.space_group_name_H-M   'P 1'
#
loop_
_entity.id
_entity.type
_entity.pdbx_description
1 polymer ?
#
loop_
_entity_poly.entity_id
_entity_poly.type
_entity_poly.pdbx_seq_one_letter_code
_entity_poly.pdbx_strand_id
1 'polypeptide(L)' 'MWVITVINAYSGGNNVTMYKFETEKEARETFENLQGCKILSEIICCHHPSSTLVTT' A
#
# COMPACT_ATOMS: atom_id res chain seq x y z
N MET A 1 6.31 2.29 -7.22
CA MET A 1 6.24 2.22 -5.74
C MET A 1 4.80 2.00 -5.31
N TRP A 2 4.46 0.79 -4.91
CA TRP A 2 3.13 0.37 -4.49
C TRP A 2 3.10 0.15 -2.99
N VAL A 3 1.98 0.46 -2.34
CA VAL A 3 1.84 0.31 -0.89
C VAL A 3 0.55 -0.43 -0.58
N ILE A 4 0.64 -1.43 0.29
CA ILE A 4 -0.52 -2.13 0.85
C ILE A 4 -0.61 -1.77 2.33
N THR A 5 -1.78 -1.30 2.74
CA THR A 5 -2.06 -0.95 4.14
C THR A 5 -3.05 -1.94 4.72
N VAL A 6 -2.58 -2.78 5.63
CA VAL A 6 -3.43 -3.74 6.34
C VAL A 6 -3.89 -3.12 7.64
N ILE A 7 -5.22 -2.98 7.80
CA ILE A 7 -5.84 -2.47 9.02
C ILE A 7 -6.46 -3.65 9.79
N ASN A 8 -5.87 -4.04 10.91
CA ASN A 8 -6.39 -5.08 11.79
C ASN A 8 -7.30 -4.48 12.87
N ALA A 9 -8.61 -4.40 12.56
CA ALA A 9 -9.63 -3.85 13.45
C ALA A 9 -9.81 -4.59 14.80
N TYR A 10 -9.15 -5.75 14.99
CA TYR A 10 -9.26 -6.57 16.19
C TYR A 10 -8.07 -6.43 17.15
N SER A 11 -7.01 -5.71 16.77
CA SER A 11 -5.87 -5.46 17.66
C SER A 11 -6.16 -4.28 18.58
N GLY A 12 -6.09 -4.50 19.91
CA GLY A 12 -6.33 -3.48 20.94
C GLY A 12 -5.34 -2.30 20.95
N GLY A 13 -4.31 -2.32 20.09
CA GLY A 13 -3.37 -1.23 19.84
C GLY A 13 -2.48 -1.52 18.62
N ASN A 14 -2.07 -0.46 17.91
CA ASN A 14 -1.34 -0.50 16.62
C ASN A 14 -1.95 -1.46 15.60
N ASN A 15 -3.04 -1.01 14.99
CA ASN A 15 -3.86 -1.77 14.05
C ASN A 15 -3.45 -1.58 12.59
N VAL A 16 -2.36 -0.87 12.28
CA VAL A 16 -1.97 -0.54 10.90
C VAL A 16 -0.59 -1.10 10.59
N THR A 17 -0.51 -1.90 9.52
CA THR A 17 0.73 -2.41 8.94
C THR A 17 0.83 -1.94 7.49
N MET A 18 1.98 -1.38 7.11
CA MET A 18 2.24 -0.94 5.73
C MET A 18 3.33 -1.79 5.08
N TYR A 19 3.07 -2.25 3.86
CA TYR A 19 4.02 -2.98 3.02
C TYR A 19 4.32 -2.14 1.78
N LYS A 20 5.60 -1.97 1.45
CA LYS A 20 6.06 -1.23 0.29
C LYS A 20 6.65 -2.20 -0.74
N PHE A 21 6.29 -2.01 -2.00
CA PHE A 21 6.74 -2.80 -3.14
C PHE A 21 7.22 -1.87 -4.25
N GLU A 22 8.15 -2.35 -5.05
CA GLU A 22 8.63 -1.57 -6.20
C GLU A 22 7.70 -1.73 -7.40
N THR A 23 7.22 -2.96 -7.63
CA THR A 23 6.36 -3.31 -8.78
C THR A 23 4.90 -3.58 -8.38
N GLU A 24 3.98 -3.39 -9.34
CA GLU A 24 2.55 -3.71 -9.15
C GLU A 24 2.35 -5.20 -8.92
N LYS A 25 3.11 -6.03 -9.66
CA LYS A 25 3.00 -7.49 -9.63
C LYS A 25 3.24 -8.03 -8.23
N GLU A 26 4.33 -7.61 -7.57
CA GLU A 26 4.66 -8.03 -6.20
C GLU A 26 3.59 -7.61 -5.19
N ALA A 27 3.04 -6.40 -5.34
CA ALA A 27 1.95 -5.93 -4.49
C ALA A 27 0.70 -6.81 -4.71
N ARG A 28 0.31 -7.09 -5.94
CA ARG A 28 -0.88 -7.88 -6.24
C ARG A 28 -0.77 -9.32 -5.75
N GLU A 29 0.37 -9.98 -6.00
CA GLU A 29 0.62 -11.33 -5.49
C GLU A 29 0.59 -11.36 -3.95
N THR A 30 1.12 -10.33 -3.28
CA THR A 30 1.05 -10.24 -1.81
C THR A 30 -0.38 -9.99 -1.32
N PHE A 31 -1.15 -9.16 -2.01
CA PHE A 31 -2.55 -8.88 -1.68
C PHE A 31 -3.42 -10.15 -1.75
N GLU A 32 -3.25 -10.96 -2.79
CA GLU A 32 -3.96 -12.23 -2.96
C GLU A 32 -3.67 -13.22 -1.82
N ASN A 33 -2.44 -13.20 -1.28
CA ASN A 33 -2.04 -14.06 -0.16
C ASN A 33 -2.52 -13.56 1.22
N LEU A 34 -2.99 -12.31 1.34
CA LEU A 34 -3.46 -11.74 2.60
C LEU A 34 -4.92 -12.11 2.95
N GLN A 35 -5.57 -13.02 2.19
CA GLN A 35 -6.94 -13.47 2.43
C GLN A 35 -7.12 -14.03 3.86
N GLY A 36 -7.87 -13.32 4.69
CA GLY A 36 -8.13 -13.66 6.10
C GLY A 36 -8.07 -12.45 7.04
N CYS A 37 -7.34 -11.40 6.65
CA CYS A 37 -7.43 -10.10 7.31
C CYS A 37 -8.62 -9.31 6.74
N LYS A 38 -9.29 -8.50 7.57
CA LYS A 38 -10.32 -7.55 7.10
C LYS A 38 -9.61 -6.39 6.41
N ILE A 39 -9.16 -6.59 5.18
CA ILE A 39 -8.38 -5.62 4.42
C ILE A 39 -9.34 -4.55 3.88
N LEU A 40 -9.26 -3.35 4.43
CA LEU A 40 -9.77 -2.14 3.77
C LEU A 40 -8.59 -1.55 3.00
N SER A 41 -8.49 -1.80 1.70
CA SER A 41 -7.53 -1.06 0.86
C SER A 41 -8.09 -0.84 -0.54
N GLU A 42 -8.26 0.44 -0.87
CA GLU A 42 -8.29 0.91 -2.24
C GLU A 42 -6.84 1.17 -2.68
N ILE A 43 -6.45 0.63 -3.83
CA ILE A 43 -5.10 0.77 -4.37
C ILE A 43 -5.11 1.95 -5.35
N ILE A 44 -4.58 3.11 -4.94
CA ILE A 44 -4.30 4.22 -5.87
C ILE A 44 -2.86 4.65 -5.70
N CYS A 45 -2.01 4.27 -6.65
CA CYS A 45 -0.69 4.85 -6.82
C CYS A 45 -0.60 5.54 -8.18
N CYS A 46 -0.77 6.87 -8.18
CA CYS A 46 -0.45 7.71 -9.32
C CYS A 46 0.90 8.40 -9.08
N HIS A 47 2.01 7.69 -9.29
CA HIS A 47 3.32 8.33 -9.30
C HIS A 47 3.62 8.81 -10.73
N HIS A 48 3.35 10.09 -11.01
CA HIS A 48 3.82 10.75 -12.24
C HIS A 48 5.15 11.44 -11.92
N PRO A 49 6.32 10.86 -12.28
CA PRO A 49 7.60 11.53 -12.10
C PRO A 49 7.79 12.57 -13.23
N SER A 50 6.99 13.64 -13.22
CA SER A 50 7.33 14.86 -13.94
C SER A 50 6.77 16.08 -13.20
N SER A 51 7.48 16.51 -12.18
CA SER A 51 7.47 17.91 -11.77
C SER A 51 8.87 18.23 -11.30
N THR A 52 9.69 18.57 -12.28
CA THR A 52 10.94 19.29 -12.05
C THR A 52 10.57 20.53 -11.25
N LEU A 53 10.88 20.55 -9.96
CA LEU A 53 10.76 21.74 -9.14
C LEU A 53 11.79 22.75 -9.66
N VAL A 54 11.34 23.66 -10.52
CA VAL A 54 12.15 24.82 -10.89
C VAL A 54 12.12 25.77 -9.70
N THR A 55 13.25 25.87 -9.00
CA THR A 55 13.46 26.93 -8.00
C THR A 55 13.95 28.17 -8.75
N THR A 56 13.08 29.18 -8.86
CA THR A 56 13.43 30.56 -9.25
C THR A 56 13.42 31.44 -8.02
#